data_AF-A0A6C2U6F4-F1
#
_entry.id   AF-A0A6C2U6F4-F1
#
_cell.length_a   1.000
_cell.length_b   1.000
_cell.length_c   1.000
_cell.angle_alpha   90.00
_cell.angle_beta   90.00
_cell.angle_gamma   90.00
#
_symmetry.space_group_name_H-M   'P 1'
#
loop_
_entity.id
_entity.type
_entity.pdbx_description
1 polymer ?
#
loop_
_entity_poly.entity_id
_entity_poly.type
_entity_poly.pdbx_seq_one_letter_code
_entity_poly.pdbx_strand_id
1 'polypeptide(L)'
;MGNEWQTRQTLLMRAKNQDDEAAWEEFVRYYREFFHMVLNQMGLLSADADDLVQEILIQIWKSLPNHIYDQDRAQFRTWLSRLIRNQVLNHVRTTKRRDRKHAAVAEQGEEDHIAVVTEPEVEQIIRKEWEIYIVQLAIENIKPLFSERSIKAFSMSIDGYDTAHIAEYLGVKPNSVVKLKSRVKARLVKEIHRLRNELEAL
;
A
#
# COMPACT_ATOMS: atom_id res chain seq x y z
N MET A 1 -37.91 -6.15 16.06
CA MET A 1 -37.13 -4.92 16.28
C MET A 1 -35.77 -5.34 16.81
N GLY A 2 -34.71 -5.20 16.02
CA GLY A 2 -33.36 -5.56 16.42
C GLY A 2 -32.39 -5.44 15.24
N ASN A 3 -31.31 -4.67 15.44
CA ASN A 3 -30.20 -4.34 14.53
C ASN A 3 -30.38 -3.15 13.59
N GLU A 4 -30.33 -1.93 14.15
CA GLU A 4 -30.03 -0.69 13.40
C GLU A 4 -28.72 0.01 13.85
N TRP A 5 -27.82 -0.71 14.53
CA TRP A 5 -26.48 -0.21 14.88
C TRP A 5 -25.39 -1.24 14.57
N GLN A 6 -25.42 -1.84 13.39
CA GLN A 6 -24.28 -2.63 12.93
C GLN A 6 -23.24 -1.63 12.40
N THR A 7 -22.35 -1.16 13.29
CA THR A 7 -21.16 -0.38 12.90
C THR A 7 -20.51 -1.13 11.74
N ARG A 8 -20.46 -0.51 10.55
CA ARG A 8 -19.86 -1.15 9.38
C ARG A 8 -18.44 -1.54 9.74
N GLN A 9 -18.20 -2.84 9.85
CA GLN A 9 -16.87 -3.36 10.11
C GLN A 9 -15.96 -2.98 8.95
N THR A 10 -14.75 -2.57 9.28
CA THR A 10 -13.70 -2.25 8.30
C THR A 10 -13.22 -3.53 7.63
N LEU A 11 -12.47 -3.41 6.54
CA LEU A 11 -11.90 -4.59 5.89
C LEU A 11 -10.97 -5.35 6.85
N LEU A 12 -10.15 -4.63 7.62
CA LEU A 12 -9.28 -5.24 8.61
C LEU A 12 -10.05 -5.99 9.70
N MET A 13 -11.13 -5.41 10.25
CA MET A 13 -12.00 -6.10 11.22
C MET A 13 -12.54 -7.42 10.67
N ARG A 14 -13.04 -7.38 9.43
CA ARG A 14 -13.61 -8.56 8.78
C ARG A 14 -12.54 -9.60 8.48
N ALA A 15 -11.36 -9.18 8.02
CA ALA A 15 -10.23 -10.07 7.73
C ALA A 15 -9.65 -10.77 8.98
N LYS A 16 -9.96 -10.31 10.20
CA LYS A 16 -9.63 -11.06 11.43
C LYS A 16 -10.46 -12.34 11.57
N ASN A 17 -11.68 -12.35 11.03
CA ASN A 17 -12.52 -13.53 11.02
C ASN A 17 -12.01 -14.48 9.93
N GLN A 18 -11.39 -15.58 10.34
CA GLN A 18 -10.85 -16.57 9.39
C GLN A 18 -11.93 -17.30 8.58
N ASP A 19 -13.20 -17.20 8.99
CA ASP A 19 -14.33 -17.75 8.24
C ASP A 19 -14.88 -16.78 7.16
N ASP A 20 -14.44 -15.50 7.13
CA ASP A 20 -14.82 -14.52 6.09
C ASP A 20 -13.80 -14.54 4.94
N GLU A 21 -13.85 -15.60 4.12
CA GLU A 21 -12.98 -15.78 2.95
C GLU A 21 -13.05 -14.58 2.00
N ALA A 22 -14.24 -14.00 1.80
CA ALA A 22 -14.42 -12.85 0.92
C ALA A 22 -13.68 -11.60 1.42
N ALA A 23 -13.68 -11.35 2.73
CA ALA A 23 -12.89 -10.27 3.32
C ALA A 23 -11.38 -10.54 3.20
N TRP A 24 -10.96 -11.80 3.33
CA TRP A 24 -9.56 -12.15 3.14
C TRP A 24 -9.09 -11.95 1.70
N GLU A 25 -9.88 -12.39 0.72
CA GLU A 25 -9.59 -12.15 -0.70
C GLU A 25 -9.49 -10.66 -1.01
N GLU A 26 -10.39 -9.84 -0.45
CA GLU A 26 -10.34 -8.40 -0.59
C GLU A 26 -9.09 -7.79 0.07
N PHE A 27 -8.73 -8.25 1.27
CA PHE A 27 -7.49 -7.87 1.94
C PHE A 27 -6.27 -8.20 1.06
N VAL A 28 -6.19 -9.42 0.52
CA VAL A 28 -5.10 -9.84 -0.35
C VAL A 28 -4.99 -8.93 -1.57
N ARG A 29 -6.10 -8.56 -2.22
CA ARG A 29 -6.08 -7.66 -3.39
C ARG A 29 -5.38 -6.33 -3.11
N TYR A 30 -5.72 -5.66 -2.00
CA TYR A 30 -5.09 -4.38 -1.65
C TYR A 30 -3.65 -4.57 -1.15
N TYR A 31 -3.41 -5.52 -0.25
CA TYR A 31 -2.13 -5.63 0.42
C TYR A 31 -1.04 -6.28 -0.42
N ARG A 32 -1.39 -7.12 -1.41
CA ARG A 32 -0.41 -7.72 -2.32
C ARG A 32 0.35 -6.66 -3.12
N GLU A 33 -0.37 -5.70 -3.72
CA GLU A 33 0.25 -4.60 -4.46
C GLU A 33 1.12 -3.72 -3.55
N PHE A 34 0.61 -3.42 -2.35
CA PHE A 34 1.34 -2.66 -1.36
C PHE A 34 2.65 -3.36 -0.95
N PHE A 35 2.63 -4.67 -0.70
CA PHE A 35 3.85 -5.41 -0.32
C PHE A 35 4.87 -5.45 -1.45
N HIS A 36 4.44 -5.60 -2.69
CA HIS A 36 5.33 -5.48 -3.85
C HIS A 36 6.05 -4.13 -3.90
N MET A 37 5.32 -3.03 -3.65
CA MET A 37 5.88 -1.69 -3.59
C MET A 37 6.91 -1.53 -2.46
N VAL A 38 6.62 -2.06 -1.27
CA VAL A 38 7.55 -2.04 -0.12
C VAL A 38 8.81 -2.86 -0.40
N LEU A 39 8.66 -4.07 -0.93
CA LEU A 39 9.80 -4.94 -1.26
C LEU A 39 10.67 -4.34 -2.36
N ASN A 40 10.06 -3.71 -3.36
CA ASN A 40 10.78 -2.94 -4.38
C ASN A 40 11.65 -1.85 -3.74
N GLN A 41 11.06 -1.05 -2.85
CA GLN A 41 11.77 0.04 -2.17
C GLN A 41 12.90 -0.46 -1.26
N MET A 42 12.82 -1.72 -0.80
CA MET A 42 13.88 -2.40 -0.05
C MET A 42 14.96 -3.04 -0.94
N GLY A 43 14.86 -2.92 -2.26
CA GLY A 43 15.79 -3.49 -3.23
C GLY A 43 15.60 -5.00 -3.46
N LEU A 44 14.43 -5.55 -3.12
CA LEU A 44 14.13 -6.98 -3.18
C LEU A 44 13.33 -7.35 -4.45
N LEU A 45 13.61 -6.72 -5.59
CA LEU A 45 13.15 -7.23 -6.90
C LEU A 45 13.95 -8.46 -7.31
N SER A 46 13.66 -9.59 -6.69
CA SER A 46 14.11 -10.88 -7.17
C SER A 46 12.94 -11.65 -7.80
N ALA A 47 13.25 -12.74 -8.50
CA ALA A 47 12.24 -13.72 -8.92
C ALA A 47 11.42 -14.29 -7.74
N ASP A 48 11.92 -14.14 -6.51
CA ASP A 48 11.31 -14.66 -5.29
C ASP A 48 10.39 -13.62 -4.60
N ALA A 49 10.17 -12.44 -5.20
CA ALA A 49 9.34 -11.39 -4.60
C ALA A 49 7.88 -11.84 -4.39
N ASP A 50 7.30 -12.56 -5.36
CA ASP A 50 5.95 -13.12 -5.23
C ASP A 50 5.84 -14.16 -4.10
N ASP A 51 6.87 -15.00 -3.94
CA ASP A 51 6.95 -15.98 -2.85
C ASP A 51 7.04 -15.28 -1.49
N LEU A 52 7.88 -14.25 -1.38
CA LEU A 52 8.01 -13.46 -0.14
C LEU A 52 6.71 -12.73 0.20
N VAL A 53 6.00 -12.17 -0.79
CA VAL A 53 4.67 -11.57 -0.59
C VAL A 53 3.68 -12.62 -0.08
N GLN A 54 3.71 -13.83 -0.63
CA GLN A 54 2.85 -14.93 -0.17
C GLN A 54 3.18 -15.34 1.27
N GLU A 55 4.46 -15.46 1.64
CA GLU A 55 4.89 -15.76 3.01
C GLU A 55 4.42 -14.68 4.01
N ILE A 56 4.54 -13.41 3.64
CA ILE A 56 4.03 -12.28 4.42
C ILE A 56 2.51 -12.41 4.63
N LEU A 57 1.75 -12.65 3.57
CA LEU A 57 0.29 -12.80 3.63
C LEU A 57 -0.12 -13.99 4.51
N ILE A 58 0.55 -15.14 4.39
CA ILE A 58 0.30 -16.32 5.24
C ILE A 58 0.60 -16.01 6.71
N GLN A 59 1.68 -15.28 6.99
CA GLN A 59 2.03 -14.92 8.35
C GLN A 59 1.00 -13.95 8.94
N ILE A 60 0.48 -13.01 8.15
CA ILE A 60 -0.61 -12.12 8.53
C ILE A 60 -1.86 -12.96 8.85
N TRP A 61 -2.28 -13.87 7.97
CA TRP A 61 -3.45 -14.74 8.19
C TRP A 61 -3.40 -15.47 9.54
N LYS A 62 -2.23 -15.99 9.92
CA LYS A 62 -2.01 -16.72 11.18
C LYS A 62 -2.00 -15.81 12.41
N SER A 63 -1.53 -14.58 12.25
CA SER A 63 -1.22 -13.67 13.37
C SER A 63 -2.33 -12.66 13.63
N LEU A 64 -3.07 -12.27 12.58
CA LEU A 64 -4.11 -11.24 12.59
C LEU A 64 -5.28 -11.53 13.55
N PRO A 65 -5.80 -12.78 13.68
CA PRO A 65 -6.88 -13.08 14.63
C PRO A 65 -6.47 -12.87 16.09
N ASN A 66 -5.22 -13.21 16.40
CA ASN A 66 -4.63 -13.07 17.73
C ASN A 66 -4.10 -11.66 18.00
N HIS A 67 -4.21 -10.75 17.04
CA HIS A 67 -3.79 -9.37 17.22
C HIS A 67 -4.83 -8.63 18.07
N ILE A 68 -4.57 -8.53 19.36
CA ILE A 68 -5.40 -7.85 20.36
C ILE A 68 -4.93 -6.39 20.43
N TYR A 69 -5.46 -5.47 19.62
CA TYR A 69 -5.21 -4.05 19.83
C TYR A 69 -6.36 -3.13 19.42
N ASP A 70 -6.40 -2.02 20.15
CA ASP A 70 -7.32 -0.88 20.09
C ASP A 70 -7.29 -0.14 18.75
N GLN A 71 -8.27 0.73 18.54
CA GLN A 71 -8.61 1.49 17.32
C GLN A 71 -7.51 2.43 16.75
N ASP A 72 -6.23 2.31 17.17
CA ASP A 72 -5.13 3.16 16.74
C ASP A 72 -4.40 2.62 15.49
N ARG A 73 -4.50 3.37 14.40
CA ARG A 73 -3.92 3.08 13.08
C ARG A 73 -2.40 2.99 13.10
N ALA A 74 -1.75 3.74 13.99
CA ALA A 74 -0.29 3.71 14.10
C ALA A 74 0.20 2.32 14.53
N GLN A 75 -0.55 1.64 15.39
CA GLN A 75 -0.18 0.35 15.96
C GLN A 75 -0.24 -0.78 14.93
N PHE A 76 -1.26 -0.78 14.06
CA PHE A 76 -1.33 -1.75 12.96
C PHE A 76 -0.13 -1.64 12.02
N ARG A 77 0.26 -0.41 11.64
CA ARG A 77 1.42 -0.20 10.76
C ARG A 77 2.74 -0.61 11.42
N THR A 78 2.93 -0.31 12.71
CA THR A 78 4.12 -0.75 13.46
C THR A 78 4.16 -2.28 13.64
N TRP A 79 3.02 -2.93 13.85
CA TRP A 79 2.95 -4.39 13.86
C TRP A 79 3.30 -4.99 12.49
N LEU A 80 2.74 -4.43 11.42
CA LEU A 80 2.98 -4.85 10.06
C LEU A 80 4.46 -4.64 9.66
N SER A 81 5.09 -3.55 10.10
CA SER A 81 6.51 -3.29 9.83
C SER A 81 7.43 -4.30 10.48
N ARG A 82 7.15 -4.68 11.74
CA ARG A 82 7.86 -5.76 12.42
C ARG A 82 7.70 -7.10 11.69
N LEU A 83 6.48 -7.42 11.27
CA LEU A 83 6.19 -8.66 10.55
C LEU A 83 6.95 -8.71 9.22
N ILE A 84 6.82 -7.69 8.38
CA ILE A 84 7.49 -7.61 7.07
C ILE A 84 9.00 -7.67 7.24
N ARG A 85 9.57 -6.89 8.17
CA ARG A 85 11.01 -6.94 8.45
C ARG A 85 11.47 -8.33 8.83
N ASN A 86 10.74 -9.02 9.70
CA ASN A 86 11.12 -10.36 10.13
C ASN A 86 11.08 -11.35 8.95
N GLN A 87 10.09 -11.25 8.06
CA GLN A 87 10.04 -12.07 6.85
C GLN A 87 11.19 -11.76 5.89
N VAL A 88 11.46 -10.47 5.63
CA VAL A 88 12.60 -10.04 4.80
C VAL A 88 13.93 -10.56 5.36
N LEU A 89 14.18 -10.39 6.65
CA LEU A 89 15.41 -10.88 7.29
C LEU A 89 15.53 -12.41 7.23
N ASN A 90 14.43 -13.14 7.41
CA ASN A 90 14.42 -14.58 7.29
C ASN A 90 14.72 -15.01 5.85
N HIS A 91 14.05 -14.41 4.86
CA HIS A 91 14.26 -14.67 3.45
C HIS A 91 15.73 -14.44 3.05
N VAL A 92 16.30 -13.29 3.41
CA VAL A 92 17.71 -12.96 3.14
C VAL A 92 18.66 -13.97 3.78
N ARG A 93 18.40 -14.40 5.03
CA ARG A 93 19.20 -15.42 5.71
C ARG A 93 19.13 -16.77 5.00
N THR A 94 17.94 -17.17 4.55
CA THR A 94 17.74 -18.44 3.85
C THR A 94 18.39 -18.46 2.48
N THR A 95 18.28 -17.36 1.72
CA THR A 95 18.88 -17.20 0.40
C THR A 95 20.40 -17.23 0.49
N LYS A 96 21.01 -16.46 1.41
CA LYS A 96 22.46 -16.54 1.68
C LYS A 96 22.93 -17.95 2.06
N ARG A 97 22.14 -18.71 2.82
CA ARG A 97 22.48 -20.11 3.16
C ARG A 97 22.37 -21.04 1.96
N ARG A 98 21.36 -20.84 1.09
CA ARG A 98 21.18 -21.58 -0.16
C ARG A 98 22.35 -21.29 -1.10
N ASP A 99 22.68 -20.02 -1.29
CA ASP A 99 23.74 -19.57 -2.18
C ASP A 99 25.11 -20.02 -1.68
N ARG A 100 25.38 -19.99 -0.37
CA ARG A 100 26.61 -20.57 0.20
C ARG A 100 26.72 -22.09 -0.02
N LYS A 101 25.61 -22.82 0.02
CA LYS A 101 25.60 -24.26 -0.29
C LYS A 101 25.81 -24.53 -1.78
N HIS A 102 25.34 -23.64 -2.67
CA HIS A 102 25.60 -23.74 -4.12
C HIS A 102 27.02 -23.26 -4.49
N ALA A 103 27.54 -22.21 -3.84
CA ALA A 103 28.88 -21.67 -4.01
C ALA A 103 29.98 -22.55 -3.38
N ALA A 104 29.64 -23.49 -2.50
CA ALA A 104 30.58 -24.56 -2.11
C ALA A 104 30.98 -25.47 -3.29
N VAL A 105 30.39 -25.29 -4.48
CA VAL A 105 30.73 -25.98 -5.74
C VAL A 105 31.36 -25.01 -6.77
N ALA A 106 31.34 -23.69 -6.55
CA ALA A 106 31.91 -22.69 -7.46
C ALA A 106 32.62 -21.60 -6.67
N GLU A 107 33.95 -21.56 -6.82
CA GLU A 107 34.85 -20.65 -6.11
C GLU A 107 34.52 -19.17 -6.39
N GLN A 108 34.36 -18.41 -5.29
CA GLN A 108 34.27 -16.95 -5.18
C GLN A 108 33.16 -16.23 -5.96
N GLY A 109 32.15 -15.76 -5.21
CA GLY A 109 31.20 -14.72 -5.63
C GLY A 109 31.16 -13.61 -4.60
N GLU A 110 31.13 -12.37 -5.08
CA GLU A 110 31.13 -11.10 -4.33
C GLU A 110 30.18 -11.10 -3.12
N GLU A 111 30.60 -10.45 -2.03
CA GLU A 111 29.72 -10.16 -0.90
C GLU A 111 28.60 -9.24 -1.36
N ASP A 112 27.47 -9.84 -1.73
CA ASP A 112 26.28 -9.10 -2.11
C ASP A 112 25.78 -8.33 -0.87
N HIS A 113 25.95 -7.01 -0.92
CA HIS A 113 25.56 -6.06 0.10
C HIS A 113 24.02 -5.96 0.14
N ILE A 114 23.35 -7.02 0.60
CA ILE A 114 21.98 -6.87 1.07
C ILE A 114 22.06 -5.98 2.31
N ALA A 115 21.67 -4.72 2.14
CA ALA A 115 21.61 -3.73 3.19
C ALA A 115 20.89 -4.34 4.39
N VAL A 116 21.55 -4.39 5.55
CA VAL A 116 20.92 -4.82 6.79
C VAL A 116 19.94 -3.72 7.18
N VAL A 117 18.73 -3.75 6.63
CA VAL A 117 17.71 -2.73 6.88
C VAL A 117 17.30 -2.81 8.36
N THR A 118 17.42 -1.70 9.07
CA THR A 118 17.05 -1.63 10.48
C THR A 118 15.52 -1.60 10.66
N GLU A 119 15.01 -1.92 11.85
CA GLU A 119 13.56 -1.82 12.12
C GLU A 119 13.00 -0.40 11.91
N PRO A 120 13.68 0.67 12.38
CA PRO A 120 13.25 2.04 12.09
C PRO A 120 13.22 2.39 10.60
N GLU A 121 14.16 1.87 9.81
CA GLU A 121 14.19 2.09 8.36
C GLU A 121 13.02 1.40 7.66
N VAL A 122 12.72 0.13 8.00
CA VAL A 122 11.58 -0.60 7.44
C VAL A 122 10.26 0.09 7.78
N GLU A 123 10.10 0.56 9.01
CA GLU A 123 8.90 1.28 9.43
C GLU A 123 8.73 2.61 8.66
N GLN A 124 9.81 3.36 8.44
CA GLN A 124 9.78 4.58 7.63
C GLN A 124 9.40 4.31 6.17
N ILE A 125 9.98 3.26 5.57
CA ILE A 125 9.63 2.82 4.21
C ILE A 125 8.13 2.49 4.15
N ILE A 126 7.65 1.60 5.02
CA ILE A 126 6.25 1.18 5.03
C ILE A 126 5.31 2.37 5.21
N ARG A 127 5.62 3.28 6.13
CA ARG A 127 4.79 4.47 6.36
C ARG A 127 4.70 5.33 5.10
N LYS A 128 5.84 5.60 4.46
CA LYS A 128 5.91 6.45 3.25
C LYS A 128 5.23 5.77 2.07
N GLU A 129 5.58 4.53 1.79
CA GLU A 129 5.01 3.78 0.66
C GLU A 129 3.49 3.59 0.84
N TRP A 130 3.01 3.43 2.07
CA TRP A 130 1.57 3.34 2.35
C TRP A 130 0.84 4.65 2.04
N GLU A 131 1.43 5.80 2.38
CA GLU A 131 0.83 7.10 2.02
C GLU A 131 0.75 7.28 0.50
N ILE A 132 1.79 6.88 -0.22
CA ILE A 132 1.80 6.94 -1.70
C ILE A 132 0.77 5.96 -2.27
N TYR A 133 0.75 4.71 -1.79
CA TYR A 133 -0.18 3.68 -2.24
C TYR A 133 -1.64 4.11 -2.10
N ILE A 134 -2.02 4.64 -0.93
CA ILE A 134 -3.39 5.12 -0.67
C ILE A 134 -3.76 6.26 -1.62
N VAL A 135 -2.84 7.17 -1.93
CA VAL A 135 -3.10 8.28 -2.87
C VAL A 135 -3.28 7.75 -4.29
N GLN A 136 -2.42 6.83 -4.74
CA GLN A 136 -2.53 6.22 -6.06
C GLN A 136 -3.83 5.45 -6.23
N LEU A 137 -4.17 4.60 -5.26
CA LEU A 137 -5.42 3.86 -5.23
C LEU A 137 -6.64 4.80 -5.23
N ALA A 138 -6.59 5.88 -4.44
CA ALA A 138 -7.65 6.88 -4.42
C ALA A 138 -7.81 7.58 -5.79
N ILE A 139 -6.71 7.89 -6.48
CA ILE A 139 -6.75 8.48 -7.82
C ILE A 139 -7.40 7.51 -8.81
N GLU A 140 -6.98 6.25 -8.84
CA GLU A 140 -7.54 5.26 -9.76
C GLU A 140 -9.02 4.98 -9.47
N ASN A 141 -9.44 4.94 -8.20
CA ASN A 141 -10.85 4.78 -7.83
C ASN A 141 -11.75 5.93 -8.30
N ILE A 142 -11.26 7.18 -8.26
CA ILE A 142 -12.08 8.35 -8.62
C ILE A 142 -12.02 8.66 -10.11
N LYS A 143 -10.97 8.24 -10.81
CA LYS A 143 -10.72 8.57 -12.22
C LYS A 143 -11.91 8.23 -13.14
N PRO A 144 -12.59 7.07 -13.01
CA PRO A 144 -13.80 6.77 -13.79
C PRO A 144 -14.99 7.70 -13.52
N LEU A 145 -15.01 8.40 -12.38
CA LEU A 145 -16.10 9.31 -11.99
C LEU A 145 -16.01 10.69 -12.64
N PHE A 146 -14.91 10.96 -13.35
CA PHE A 146 -14.62 12.27 -13.92
C PHE A 146 -14.32 12.17 -15.41
N SER A 147 -14.59 13.26 -16.13
CA SER A 147 -14.14 13.37 -17.52
C SER A 147 -12.62 13.45 -17.61
N GLU A 148 -12.05 12.99 -18.72
CA GLU A 148 -10.61 13.11 -19.00
C GLU A 148 -10.11 14.54 -18.84
N ARG A 149 -10.89 15.54 -19.28
CA ARG A 149 -10.57 16.96 -19.09
C ARG A 149 -10.42 17.35 -17.62
N SER A 150 -11.27 16.81 -16.74
CA SER A 150 -11.22 17.09 -15.30
C SER A 150 -9.96 16.49 -14.67
N ILE A 151 -9.66 15.24 -15.02
CA ILE A 151 -8.45 14.55 -14.55
C ILE A 151 -7.19 15.24 -15.08
N LYS A 152 -7.16 15.62 -16.36
CA LYS A 152 -6.03 16.32 -16.95
C LYS A 152 -5.81 17.71 -16.35
N ALA A 153 -6.88 18.48 -16.11
CA ALA A 153 -6.82 19.77 -15.42
C ALA A 153 -6.22 19.62 -14.01
N PHE A 154 -6.59 18.57 -13.30
CA PHE A 154 -6.07 18.29 -11.97
C PHE A 154 -4.60 17.85 -12.00
N SER A 155 -4.23 16.92 -12.89
CA SER A 155 -2.84 16.47 -13.08
C SER A 155 -1.90 17.65 -13.40
N MET A 156 -2.26 18.47 -14.39
CA MET A 156 -1.43 19.63 -14.75
C MET A 156 -1.31 20.64 -13.60
N SER A 157 -2.33 20.76 -12.75
CA SER A 157 -2.23 21.61 -11.56
C SER A 157 -1.29 21.04 -10.50
N ILE A 158 -1.11 19.71 -10.42
CA ILE A 158 -0.12 19.07 -9.55
C ILE A 158 1.28 19.24 -10.15
N ASP A 159 1.39 19.18 -11.48
CA ASP A 159 2.64 19.37 -12.22
C ASP A 159 3.13 20.84 -12.21
N GLY A 160 2.39 21.76 -11.56
CA GLY A 160 2.78 23.15 -11.35
C GLY A 160 2.32 24.13 -12.43
N TYR A 161 1.54 23.71 -13.43
CA TYR A 161 0.99 24.61 -14.43
C TYR A 161 -0.06 25.55 -13.83
N ASP A 162 -0.03 26.82 -14.25
CA ASP A 162 -1.02 27.80 -13.80
C ASP A 162 -2.39 27.61 -14.47
N THR A 163 -3.38 28.33 -13.97
CA THR A 163 -4.77 28.19 -14.44
C THR A 163 -4.97 28.70 -15.86
N ALA A 164 -4.17 29.66 -16.33
CA ALA A 164 -4.28 30.21 -17.68
C ALA A 164 -3.75 29.20 -18.71
N HIS A 165 -2.57 28.62 -18.46
CA HIS A 165 -1.97 27.60 -19.32
C HIS A 165 -2.85 26.35 -19.43
N ILE A 166 -3.43 25.90 -18.30
CA ILE A 166 -4.34 24.74 -18.31
C ILE A 166 -5.62 25.04 -19.09
N ALA A 167 -6.14 26.27 -18.99
CA ALA A 167 -7.35 26.69 -19.68
C ALA A 167 -7.16 26.70 -21.19
N GLU A 168 -6.04 27.26 -21.65
CA GLU A 168 -5.61 27.27 -23.04
C GLU A 168 -5.42 25.84 -23.57
N TYR A 169 -4.64 25.01 -22.87
CA TYR A 169 -4.38 23.63 -23.26
C TYR A 169 -5.65 22.78 -23.40
N LEU A 170 -6.62 22.96 -22.50
CA LEU A 170 -7.87 22.20 -22.50
C LEU A 170 -8.98 22.82 -23.37
N GLY A 171 -8.75 24.01 -23.94
CA GLY A 171 -9.76 24.75 -24.71
C GLY A 171 -10.97 25.17 -23.88
N VAL A 172 -10.77 25.54 -22.62
CA VAL A 172 -11.83 25.96 -21.69
C VAL A 172 -11.56 27.34 -21.09
N LYS A 173 -12.57 27.95 -20.46
CA LYS A 173 -12.37 29.21 -19.71
C LYS A 173 -11.57 28.97 -18.42
N PRO A 174 -10.74 29.91 -17.95
CA PRO A 174 -9.99 29.79 -16.69
C PRO A 174 -10.87 29.44 -15.47
N ASN A 175 -12.05 30.03 -15.37
CA ASN A 175 -13.01 29.71 -14.30
C ASN A 175 -13.49 28.25 -14.31
N SER A 176 -13.51 27.61 -15.48
CA SER A 176 -13.86 26.19 -15.60
C SER A 176 -12.74 25.31 -15.03
N VAL A 177 -11.47 25.64 -15.28
CA VAL A 177 -10.31 24.91 -14.73
C VAL A 177 -10.36 24.86 -13.21
N VAL A 178 -10.65 25.99 -12.56
CA VAL A 178 -10.78 26.07 -11.09
C VAL A 178 -11.87 25.11 -10.57
N LYS A 179 -13.02 25.07 -11.25
CA LYS A 179 -14.12 24.16 -10.88
C LYS A 179 -13.76 22.70 -11.10
N LEU A 180 -13.12 22.37 -12.22
CA LEU A 180 -12.70 21.01 -12.57
C LEU A 180 -11.72 20.47 -11.51
N LYS A 181 -10.63 21.21 -11.24
CA LYS A 181 -9.62 20.77 -10.26
C LYS A 181 -10.17 20.69 -8.83
N SER A 182 -11.05 21.61 -8.44
CA SER A 182 -11.63 21.63 -7.09
C SER A 182 -12.52 20.42 -6.82
N ARG A 183 -13.34 20.02 -7.80
CA ARG A 183 -14.21 18.82 -7.70
C ARG A 183 -13.40 17.54 -7.58
N VAL A 184 -12.36 17.39 -8.42
CA VAL A 184 -11.45 16.23 -8.36
C VAL A 184 -10.74 16.19 -7.01
N LYS A 185 -10.16 17.31 -6.56
CA LYS A 185 -9.50 17.41 -5.24
C LYS A 185 -10.44 17.05 -4.09
N ALA A 186 -11.66 17.59 -4.09
CA ALA A 186 -12.63 17.31 -3.03
C ALA A 186 -13.02 15.83 -2.97
N ARG A 187 -13.20 15.18 -4.12
CA ARG A 187 -13.49 13.74 -4.18
C ARG A 187 -12.28 12.89 -3.79
N LEU A 188 -11.08 13.27 -4.22
CA LEU A 188 -9.83 12.61 -3.85
C LEU A 188 -9.63 12.61 -2.34
N VAL A 189 -9.80 13.76 -1.69
CA VAL A 189 -9.68 13.86 -0.22
C VAL A 189 -10.69 12.92 0.46
N LYS A 190 -11.94 12.91 0.02
CA LYS A 190 -12.96 11.98 0.58
C LYS A 190 -12.59 10.51 0.36
N GLU A 191 -12.05 10.17 -0.80
CA GLU A 191 -11.64 8.81 -1.13
C GLU A 191 -10.46 8.34 -0.28
N ILE A 192 -9.46 9.20 -0.07
CA ILE A 192 -8.33 8.92 0.84
C ILE A 192 -8.85 8.64 2.26
N HIS A 193 -9.77 9.46 2.78
CA HIS A 193 -10.35 9.22 4.11
C HIS A 193 -11.12 7.90 4.18
N ARG A 194 -11.88 7.55 3.13
CA ARG A 194 -12.61 6.28 3.02
C ARG A 194 -11.64 5.10 3.05
N LEU A 195 -10.62 5.10 2.20
CA LEU A 195 -9.62 4.03 2.10
C LEU A 195 -8.84 3.87 3.40
N ARG A 196 -8.44 4.96 4.05
CA ARG A 196 -7.77 4.89 5.35
C ARG A 196 -8.67 4.28 6.43
N ASN A 197 -9.96 4.61 6.43
CA ASN A 197 -10.88 3.98 7.39
C ASN A 197 -11.07 2.48 7.08
N GLU A 198 -11.16 2.11 5.81
CA GLU A 198 -11.38 0.72 5.40
C GLU A 198 -10.15 -0.17 5.64
N LEU A 199 -8.95 0.36 5.36
CA LEU A 199 -7.68 -0.38 5.33
C LEU A 199 -6.78 -0.12 6.54
N GLU A 200 -7.13 0.75 7.49
CA GLU A 200 -6.26 1.01 8.67
C GLU A 200 -6.99 0.89 10.00
N ALA A 201 -8.31 1.01 10.03
CA ALA A 201 -9.05 0.92 11.28
C ALA A 201 -9.36 -0.55 11.59
N LEU A 202 -8.99 -0.98 12.78
CA LEU A 202 -9.33 -2.27 13.40
C LEU A 202 -10.58 -2.15 14.26
#